data_AF-A0A142X196-F1
#
_entry.id   AF-A0A142X196-F1
#
_cell.length_a   1.000
_cell.length_b   1.000
_cell.length_c   1.000
_cell.angle_alpha   90.00
_cell.angle_beta   90.00
_cell.angle_gamma   90.00
#
_symmetry.space_group_name_H-M   'P 1'
#
loop_
_entity.id
_entity.type
_entity.pdbx_description
1 polymer ?
#
loop_
_entity_poly.entity_id
_entity_poly.type
_entity_poly.pdbx_seq_one_letter_code
_entity_poly.pdbx_strand_id
1 'polypeptide(L)'
;MKFSLVLLFVLVLCTGCSKPPEPVSTLVPVAADQLIPTLKDIARTGEFEGKLNSLTAGLEEKGLMDQAVAVQSFSRLTPAEVKKAAADLVKQLEKRAKSAS
;
A
#
# COMPACT_ATOMS: atom_id res chain seq x y z
N MET A 1 24.79 -49.40 27.01
CA MET A 1 24.89 -48.81 25.66
C MET A 1 23.49 -48.46 25.18
N LYS A 2 22.97 -47.29 25.57
CA LYS A 2 21.56 -46.87 25.36
C LYS A 2 21.46 -45.35 25.08
N PHE A 3 22.41 -44.81 24.32
CA PHE A 3 22.43 -43.38 23.97
C PHE A 3 22.57 -43.12 22.45
N SER A 4 22.47 -44.16 21.61
CA SER A 4 22.75 -44.02 20.17
C SER A 4 21.51 -44.09 19.26
N LEU A 5 20.30 -44.28 19.81
CA LEU A 5 19.07 -44.39 19.01
C LEU A 5 18.23 -43.10 19.00
N VAL A 6 18.37 -42.25 20.02
CA VAL A 6 17.53 -41.04 20.19
C VAL A 6 18.00 -39.90 19.28
N LEU A 7 19.29 -39.85 18.92
CA LEU A 7 19.84 -38.77 18.11
C LEU A 7 19.51 -38.90 16.61
N LEU A 8 19.08 -40.07 16.15
CA LEU A 8 18.75 -40.30 14.74
C LEU A 8 17.31 -39.86 14.38
N PHE A 9 16.42 -39.73 15.36
CA PHE A 9 15.01 -39.38 15.11
C PHE A 9 14.75 -37.87 15.02
N VAL A 10 15.64 -37.03 15.54
CA VAL A 10 15.46 -35.56 15.57
C VAL A 10 15.81 -34.91 14.23
N LEU A 11 16.60 -35.57 13.37
CA LEU A 11 17.03 -35.02 12.08
C LEU A 11 15.99 -35.13 10.95
N VAL A 12 14.88 -35.86 11.16
CA VAL A 12 13.85 -36.08 10.12
C VAL A 12 12.69 -35.08 10.19
N LEU A 13 12.61 -34.25 11.24
CA LEU A 13 11.55 -33.25 11.40
C LEU A 13 11.84 -31.89 10.73
N CYS A 14 12.99 -31.72 10.06
CA CYS A 14 13.35 -30.47 9.38
C CYS A 14 12.97 -30.42 7.89
N THR A 15 12.41 -31.48 7.30
CA THR A 15 11.98 -31.49 5.90
C THR A 15 10.45 -31.44 5.82
N GLY A 16 9.84 -30.32 6.17
CA GLY A 16 8.39 -30.27 6.29
C GLY A 16 7.77 -28.89 6.42
N CYS A 17 8.12 -27.96 5.51
CA CYS A 17 7.18 -26.98 4.94
C CYS A 17 7.92 -26.09 3.92
N SER A 18 8.27 -26.67 2.77
CA SER A 18 8.48 -25.87 1.56
C SER A 18 7.11 -25.38 1.08
N LYS A 19 6.47 -24.46 1.82
CA LYS A 19 5.45 -23.62 1.22
C LYS A 19 6.25 -22.61 0.39
N PRO A 20 6.12 -22.58 -0.94
CA PRO A 20 6.68 -21.47 -1.70
C PRO A 20 6.14 -20.19 -1.04
N PRO A 21 6.98 -19.17 -0.80
CA PRO A 21 6.46 -17.88 -0.39
C PRO A 21 5.38 -17.54 -1.42
N GLU A 22 4.15 -17.38 -0.93
CA GLU A 22 3.07 -16.82 -1.73
C GLU A 22 3.65 -15.56 -2.37
N PRO A 23 3.39 -15.30 -3.68
CA PRO A 23 3.94 -14.13 -4.33
C PRO A 23 3.58 -12.94 -3.46
N VAL A 24 4.60 -12.37 -2.82
CA VAL A 24 4.49 -11.11 -2.09
C VAL A 24 3.90 -10.20 -3.13
N SER A 25 2.63 -9.85 -2.98
CA SER A 25 1.90 -9.03 -3.94
C SER A 25 2.73 -7.76 -4.06
N THR A 26 3.53 -7.67 -5.12
CA THR A 26 4.55 -6.65 -5.28
C THR A 26 3.76 -5.36 -5.31
N LEU A 27 3.86 -4.61 -4.22
CA LEU A 27 3.09 -3.41 -4.03
C LEU A 27 3.66 -2.40 -5.00
N VAL A 28 3.09 -2.31 -6.21
CA VAL A 28 3.57 -1.39 -7.23
C VAL A 28 3.05 0.00 -6.85
N PRO A 29 3.93 0.96 -6.54
CA PRO A 29 3.53 2.32 -6.25
C PRO A 29 2.81 2.93 -7.45
N VAL A 30 1.82 3.79 -7.20
CA VAL A 30 1.26 4.63 -8.26
C VAL A 30 2.36 5.54 -8.77
N ALA A 31 2.58 5.53 -10.08
CA ALA A 31 3.56 6.39 -10.72
C ALA A 31 3.28 7.88 -10.42
N ALA A 32 4.35 8.67 -10.34
CA ALA A 32 4.34 10.09 -10.02
C ALA A 32 3.25 10.91 -10.74
N ASP A 33 3.17 10.71 -12.05
CA ASP A 33 2.27 11.36 -13.00
C ASP A 33 0.83 10.86 -12.85
N GLN A 34 0.64 9.70 -12.23
CA GLN A 34 -0.64 9.06 -12.00
C GLN A 34 -1.25 9.36 -10.63
N LEU A 35 -0.51 10.00 -9.70
CA LEU A 35 -1.02 10.36 -8.37
C LEU A 35 -2.25 11.27 -8.44
N ILE A 36 -2.15 12.40 -9.16
CA ILE A 36 -3.26 13.36 -9.32
C ILE A 36 -4.41 12.75 -10.14
N PRO A 37 -4.19 12.09 -11.31
CA PRO A 37 -5.25 11.40 -12.03
C PRO A 37 -6.01 10.36 -11.20
N THR A 38 -5.28 9.55 -10.41
CA THR A 38 -5.90 8.54 -9.54
C THR A 38 -6.75 9.18 -8.46
N LEU A 39 -6.26 10.24 -7.81
CA LEU A 39 -7.04 10.98 -6.81
C LEU A 39 -8.25 11.70 -7.43
N LYS A 40 -8.16 12.19 -8.67
CA LYS A 40 -9.31 12.75 -9.42
C LYS A 40 -10.37 11.69 -9.71
N ASP A 41 -9.95 10.48 -10.07
CA ASP A 41 -10.86 9.36 -10.26
C ASP A 41 -11.60 9.02 -8.95
N ILE A 42 -10.86 8.87 -7.84
CA ILE A 42 -11.44 8.63 -6.50
C ILE A 42 -12.37 9.78 -6.10
N ALA A 43 -12.01 11.03 -6.36
CA ALA A 43 -12.85 12.20 -6.07
C ALA A 43 -14.19 12.16 -6.81
N ARG A 44 -14.23 11.55 -8.01
CA ARG A 44 -15.43 11.41 -8.83
C ARG A 44 -16.25 10.20 -8.40
N THR A 45 -15.63 9.04 -8.25
CA THR A 45 -16.31 7.76 -8.06
C THR A 45 -16.57 7.47 -6.59
N GLY A 46 -15.66 7.85 -5.70
CA GLY A 46 -15.61 7.43 -4.30
C GLY A 46 -14.97 6.06 -4.12
N GLU A 47 -14.51 5.43 -5.21
CA GLU A 47 -13.99 4.07 -5.24
C GLU A 47 -12.47 4.07 -5.13
N PHE A 48 -11.93 3.41 -4.10
CA PHE A 48 -10.50 3.36 -3.80
C PHE A 48 -10.00 1.97 -3.44
N GLU A 49 -10.88 0.96 -3.40
CA GLU A 49 -10.51 -0.41 -3.09
C GLU A 49 -9.46 -0.91 -4.10
N GLY A 50 -8.43 -1.60 -3.58
CA GLY A 50 -7.29 -2.04 -4.37
C GLY A 50 -6.30 -0.94 -4.78
N LYS A 51 -6.62 0.36 -4.58
CA LYS A 51 -5.75 1.48 -4.96
C LYS A 51 -5.00 2.10 -3.78
N LEU A 52 -5.50 1.98 -2.55
CA LEU A 52 -4.96 2.68 -1.38
C LEU A 52 -3.48 2.42 -1.13
N ASN A 53 -3.05 1.16 -1.15
CA ASN A 53 -1.68 0.83 -0.82
C ASN A 53 -0.71 1.37 -1.88
N SER A 54 -1.02 1.17 -3.16
CA SER A 54 -0.23 1.72 -4.26
C SER A 54 -0.20 3.26 -4.25
N LEU A 55 -1.33 3.90 -3.92
CA LEU A 55 -1.42 5.35 -3.84
C LEU A 55 -0.61 5.90 -2.65
N THR A 56 -0.66 5.21 -1.50
CA THR A 56 0.14 5.53 -0.32
C THR A 56 1.62 5.43 -0.65
N ALA A 57 2.07 4.31 -1.22
CA ALA A 57 3.46 4.11 -1.61
C ALA A 57 3.94 5.17 -2.62
N GLY A 58 3.13 5.49 -3.63
CA GLY A 58 3.48 6.51 -4.62
C GLY A 58 3.60 7.92 -4.02
N LEU A 59 2.78 8.25 -3.02
CA LEU A 59 2.88 9.50 -2.26
C LEU A 59 4.15 9.52 -1.39
N GLU A 60 4.46 8.42 -0.70
CA GLU A 60 5.66 8.27 0.11
C GLU A 60 6.94 8.42 -0.71
N GLU A 61 7.01 7.81 -1.90
CA GLU A 61 8.13 7.96 -2.83
C GLU A 61 8.36 9.41 -3.29
N LYS A 62 7.33 10.25 -3.23
CA LYS A 62 7.39 11.68 -3.53
C LYS A 62 7.62 12.56 -2.30
N GLY A 63 7.81 11.97 -1.12
CA GLY A 63 7.93 12.72 0.12
C GLY A 63 6.64 13.46 0.50
N LEU A 64 5.48 12.95 0.05
CA LEU A 64 4.15 13.48 0.33
C LEU A 64 3.53 12.76 1.53
N MET A 65 4.26 12.68 2.65
CA MET A 65 3.92 11.84 3.80
C MET A 65 2.57 12.20 4.43
N ASP A 66 2.27 13.50 4.56
CA ASP A 66 0.98 13.95 5.10
C ASP A 66 -0.19 13.51 4.21
N GLN A 67 0.01 13.55 2.89
CA GLN A 67 -1.00 13.11 1.93
C GLN A 67 -1.13 11.58 1.93
N ALA A 68 -0.02 10.84 2.13
CA ALA A 68 -0.04 9.39 2.27
C ALA A 68 -0.87 8.97 3.50
N VAL A 69 -0.70 9.63 4.64
CA VAL A 69 -1.52 9.42 5.85
C VAL A 69 -2.99 9.75 5.58
N ALA A 70 -3.27 10.85 4.88
CA ALA A 70 -4.63 11.22 4.54
C ALA A 70 -5.32 10.14 3.67
N VAL A 71 -4.62 9.57 2.69
CA VAL A 71 -5.14 8.47 1.86
C VAL A 71 -5.47 7.24 2.69
N GLN A 72 -4.61 6.85 3.64
CA GLN A 72 -4.87 5.69 4.51
C GLN A 72 -6.17 5.83 5.32
N SER A 73 -6.58 7.07 5.63
CA SER A 73 -7.82 7.35 6.36
C SER A 73 -9.09 7.06 5.55
N PHE A 74 -9.02 6.93 4.21
CA PHE A 74 -10.20 6.75 3.35
C PHE A 74 -11.01 5.50 3.69
N SER A 75 -10.34 4.44 4.17
CA SER A 75 -10.98 3.21 4.64
C SER A 75 -11.97 3.40 5.80
N ARG A 76 -11.91 4.55 6.49
CA ARG A 76 -12.75 4.90 7.64
C ARG A 76 -13.83 5.92 7.31
N LEU A 77 -13.91 6.37 6.06
CA LEU A 77 -14.78 7.44 5.61
C LEU A 77 -15.96 6.89 4.81
N THR A 78 -17.06 7.63 4.80
CA THR A 78 -18.16 7.36 3.86
C THR A 78 -17.74 7.71 2.42
N PRO A 79 -18.40 7.16 1.39
CA PRO A 79 -18.07 7.49 0.00
C PRO A 79 -18.11 8.99 -0.31
N ALA A 80 -19.06 9.73 0.27
CA ALA A 80 -19.16 11.18 0.08
C ALA A 80 -17.96 11.93 0.71
N GLU A 81 -17.52 11.50 1.89
CA GLU A 81 -16.34 12.06 2.56
C GLU A 81 -15.06 11.71 1.81
N VAL A 82 -14.94 10.49 1.27
CA VAL A 82 -13.81 10.10 0.42
C VAL A 82 -13.72 10.98 -0.82
N LYS A 83 -14.84 11.20 -1.52
CA LYS A 83 -14.87 12.07 -2.70
C LYS A 83 -14.34 13.47 -2.37
N LYS A 84 -14.80 14.02 -1.25
CA LYS A 84 -14.36 15.33 -0.76
C LYS A 84 -12.88 15.33 -0.38
N ALA A 85 -12.43 14.35 0.40
CA ALA A 85 -11.05 14.24 0.86
C ALA A 85 -10.08 14.07 -0.32
N ALA A 86 -10.42 13.23 -1.29
CA ALA A 86 -9.64 13.05 -2.51
C ALA A 86 -9.59 14.35 -3.35
N ALA A 87 -10.71 15.07 -3.50
CA ALA A 87 -10.74 16.35 -4.20
C ALA A 87 -9.85 17.41 -3.51
N ASP A 88 -9.82 17.43 -2.18
CA ASP A 88 -8.98 18.36 -1.43
C ASP A 88 -7.50 17.99 -1.52
N LEU A 89 -7.16 16.69 -1.53
CA LEU A 89 -5.80 16.23 -1.82
C LEU A 89 -5.33 16.64 -3.21
N VAL A 90 -6.18 16.52 -4.24
CA VAL A 90 -5.86 17.00 -5.61
C VAL A 90 -5.47 18.47 -5.58
N LYS A 91 -6.28 19.33 -4.95
CA LYS A 91 -5.99 20.77 -4.85
C LYS A 91 -4.66 21.04 -4.15
N GLN A 92 -4.36 20.31 -3.06
CA GLN A 92 -3.10 20.47 -2.33
C GLN A 92 -1.91 20.10 -3.20
N LEU A 93 -1.98 18.97 -3.91
CA LEU A 93 -0.92 18.49 -4.79
C LEU A 93 -0.70 19.42 -5.98
N GLU A 94 -1.77 19.89 -6.63
CA GLU A 94 -1.68 20.85 -7.73
C GLU A 94 -1.09 22.19 -7.27
N LYS A 95 -1.50 22.68 -6.09
CA LYS A 95 -0.92 23.90 -5.49
C LYS A 95 0.57 23.71 -5.23
N ARG A 96 0.97 22.58 -4.64
CA ARG A 96 2.38 22.27 -4.34
C ARG A 96 3.21 22.16 -5.62
N ALA A 97 2.69 21.52 -6.65
CA ALA A 97 3.35 21.42 -7.95
C ALA A 97 3.58 22.81 -8.58
N LYS A 98 2.58 23.70 -8.49
CA LYS A 98 2.71 25.08 -8.98
C LYS A 98 3.71 25.91 -8.18
N SER A 99 3.85 25.66 -6.88
CA SER A 99 4.83 26.35 -6.02
C SER A 99 6.26 25.80 -6.14
N ALA A 100 6.44 24.65 -6.80
CA ALA A 100 7.74 24.02 -7.00
C ALA A 100 8.32 24.27 -8.41
N SER A 101 7.56 24.92 -9.30
CA SER A 101 8.02 25.48 -10.59
C SER A 101 8.38 26.94 -10.44
#